data_AF-A0A0W8F260-F1
#
_entry.id   AF-A0A0W8F260-F1
#
_cell.length_a   1.000
_cell.length_b   1.000
_cell.length_c   1.000
_cell.angle_alpha   90.00
_cell.angle_beta   90.00
_cell.angle_gamma   90.00
#
_symmetry.space_group_name_H-M   'P 1'
#
loop_
_entity.id
_entity.type
_entity.pdbx_description
1 polymer ?
#
loop_
_entity_poly.entity_id
_entity_poly.type
_entity_poly.pdbx_seq_one_letter_code
_entity_poly.pdbx_strand_id
1 'polypeptide(L)'
;MRLGIVEVLGNLHDAHAVPTLLPLLSGDESNEVRWACAISLGEIGDETARPGLVAALQDPDKYVRYGVALALEKNGWIPSDPEGRVWFLAAAQRWDQIPGDTGIPVAPLIHHLRDHDPGIRQQAVKILGELHDPAAEGACDLALRDGSSLVRWEAVMAFPNCNIPLMHLPRGLSRRKREKNPYAAMILNFFFIGLGYSYLGMWWGFLLFQINVTAILIMGLRFPVYIPYLVSYAVSAVAVVHTWFYFRRFPDL
;
A
#
# COMPACT_ATOMS: atom_id res chain seq x y z
N MET A 1 -31.24 12.74 0.49
CA MET A 1 -31.86 14.07 0.76
C MET A 1 -30.88 15.06 1.38
N ARG A 2 -30.02 14.68 2.36
CA ARG A 2 -29.07 15.61 2.99
C ARG A 2 -28.13 16.33 2.01
N LEU A 3 -27.56 15.60 1.05
CA LEU A 3 -26.59 16.12 0.10
C LEU A 3 -27.17 17.24 -0.80
N GLY A 4 -28.38 17.04 -1.34
CA GLY A 4 -29.05 18.07 -2.14
C GLY A 4 -29.43 19.33 -1.34
N ILE A 5 -29.69 19.21 -0.03
CA ILE A 5 -29.94 20.39 0.82
C ILE A 5 -28.65 21.20 0.98
N VAL A 6 -27.53 20.52 1.22
CA VAL A 6 -26.20 21.16 1.34
C VAL A 6 -25.85 21.91 0.06
N GLU A 7 -26.00 21.28 -1.11
CA GLU A 7 -25.74 21.91 -2.41
C GLU A 7 -26.63 23.14 -2.66
N VAL A 8 -27.93 23.05 -2.33
CA VAL A 8 -28.85 24.18 -2.48
C VAL A 8 -28.42 25.33 -1.58
N LEU A 9 -28.04 25.08 -0.33
CA LEU A 9 -27.56 26.12 0.59
C LEU A 9 -26.29 26.80 0.07
N GLY A 10 -25.35 26.04 -0.51
CA GLY A 10 -24.17 26.60 -1.19
C GLY A 10 -24.54 27.51 -2.36
N ASN A 11 -25.43 27.06 -3.24
CA ASN A 11 -25.86 27.81 -4.42
C ASN A 11 -26.63 29.11 -4.08
N LEU A 12 -27.28 29.15 -2.92
CA LEU A 12 -27.94 30.36 -2.43
C LEU A 12 -26.97 31.44 -1.94
N HIS A 13 -25.69 31.09 -1.72
CA HIS A 13 -24.65 31.99 -1.19
C HIS A 13 -25.08 32.68 0.12
N ASP A 14 -25.88 32.00 0.94
CA ASP A 14 -26.40 32.54 2.20
C ASP A 14 -25.44 32.23 3.36
N ALA A 15 -24.80 33.28 3.88
CA ALA A 15 -23.91 33.19 5.05
C ALA A 15 -24.61 32.63 6.30
N HIS A 16 -25.94 32.75 6.42
CA HIS A 16 -26.69 32.15 7.52
C HIS A 16 -26.66 30.61 7.52
N ALA A 17 -26.25 29.98 6.41
CA ALA A 17 -26.05 28.54 6.35
C ALA A 17 -24.75 28.08 7.02
N VAL A 18 -23.76 28.95 7.22
CA VAL A 18 -22.42 28.59 7.73
C VAL A 18 -22.46 27.87 9.08
N PRO A 19 -23.20 28.35 10.12
CA PRO A 19 -23.29 27.66 11.40
C PRO A 19 -23.93 26.27 11.31
N THR A 20 -24.72 26.01 10.26
CA THR A 20 -25.36 24.72 10.00
C THR A 20 -24.42 23.77 9.25
N LEU A 21 -23.60 24.29 8.32
CA LEU A 21 -22.71 23.51 7.47
C LEU A 21 -21.41 23.09 8.19
N LEU A 22 -20.87 23.92 9.08
CA LEU A 22 -19.62 23.63 9.81
C LEU A 22 -19.67 22.35 10.68
N PRO A 23 -20.74 22.09 11.46
CA PRO A 23 -20.88 20.84 12.19
C PRO A 23 -20.98 19.62 11.28
N LEU A 24 -21.62 19.76 10.11
CA LEU A 24 -21.73 18.68 9.13
C LEU A 24 -20.36 18.37 8.51
N LEU A 25 -19.57 19.40 8.16
CA LEU A 25 -18.22 19.26 7.65
C LEU A 25 -17.30 18.50 8.60
N SER A 26 -17.44 18.67 9.92
CA SER A 26 -16.53 18.06 10.89
C SER A 26 -17.02 16.72 11.46
N GLY A 27 -18.33 16.47 11.45
CA GLY A 27 -18.92 15.37 12.22
C GLY A 27 -19.83 14.41 11.45
N ASP A 28 -20.16 14.65 10.18
CA ASP A 28 -21.03 13.71 9.45
C ASP A 28 -20.27 12.42 9.09
N GLU A 29 -20.91 11.27 9.25
CA GLU A 29 -20.32 9.96 8.96
C GLU A 29 -19.99 9.79 7.46
N SER A 30 -20.79 10.40 6.59
CA SER A 30 -20.61 10.33 5.15
C SER A 30 -19.54 11.33 4.69
N ASN A 31 -18.45 10.81 4.12
CA ASN A 31 -17.44 11.62 3.45
C ASN A 31 -18.02 12.44 2.29
N GLU A 32 -19.01 11.93 1.57
CA GLU A 32 -19.71 12.65 0.50
C GLU A 32 -20.43 13.91 1.03
N VAL A 33 -21.08 13.81 2.20
CA VAL A 33 -21.73 14.96 2.86
C VAL A 33 -20.69 15.97 3.34
N ARG A 34 -19.60 15.52 3.98
CA ARG A 34 -18.51 16.41 4.42
C ARG A 34 -17.88 17.15 3.23
N TRP A 35 -17.63 16.44 2.13
CA TRP A 35 -17.12 17.01 0.89
C TRP A 35 -18.08 18.06 0.30
N ALA A 36 -19.37 17.74 0.20
CA ALA A 36 -20.38 18.69 -0.27
C ALA A 36 -20.45 19.94 0.62
N CYS A 37 -20.30 19.79 1.95
CA CYS A 37 -20.25 20.91 2.88
C CYS A 37 -19.02 21.79 2.63
N ALA A 38 -17.85 21.19 2.40
CA ALA A 38 -16.63 21.93 2.08
C ALA A 38 -16.80 22.79 0.81
N ILE A 39 -17.32 22.20 -0.27
CA ILE A 39 -17.61 22.92 -1.51
C ILE A 39 -18.63 24.05 -1.27
N SER A 40 -19.73 23.75 -0.58
CA SER A 40 -20.80 24.73 -0.32
C SER A 40 -20.32 25.91 0.53
N LEU A 41 -19.46 25.67 1.53
CA LEU A 41 -18.83 26.72 2.33
C LEU A 41 -17.85 27.57 1.49
N GLY A 42 -17.18 26.97 0.51
CA GLY A 42 -16.38 27.68 -0.49
C GLY A 42 -17.21 28.52 -1.45
N GLU A 43 -18.39 28.03 -1.86
CA GLU A 43 -19.34 28.80 -2.68
C GLU A 43 -19.87 30.03 -1.92
N ILE A 44 -20.25 29.86 -0.65
CA ILE A 44 -20.74 30.95 0.20
C ILE A 44 -19.67 32.04 0.39
N GLY A 45 -18.40 31.67 0.56
CA GLY A 45 -17.30 32.62 0.65
C GLY A 45 -17.23 33.44 1.94
N ASP A 46 -17.99 33.07 2.97
CA ASP A 46 -17.97 33.75 4.27
C ASP A 46 -16.66 33.46 5.02
N GLU A 47 -15.99 34.51 5.47
CA GLU A 47 -14.75 34.42 6.23
C GLU A 47 -14.92 33.71 7.58
N THR A 48 -16.14 33.72 8.16
CA THR A 48 -16.43 33.02 9.42
C THR A 48 -16.26 31.49 9.30
N ALA A 49 -16.35 30.94 8.09
CA ALA A 49 -16.14 29.52 7.82
C ALA A 49 -14.64 29.12 7.78
N ARG A 50 -13.72 30.09 7.63
CA ARG A 50 -12.29 29.82 7.40
C ARG A 50 -11.65 28.92 8.48
N PRO A 51 -11.82 29.16 9.79
CA PRO A 51 -11.18 28.32 10.80
C PRO A 51 -11.64 26.85 10.70
N GLY A 52 -12.92 26.62 10.40
CA GLY A 52 -13.48 25.29 10.22
C GLY A 52 -12.97 24.60 8.95
N LEU A 53 -12.85 25.34 7.84
CA LEU A 53 -12.24 24.83 6.61
C LEU A 53 -10.76 24.47 6.83
N VAL A 54 -9.98 25.32 7.50
CA VAL A 54 -8.56 25.04 7.80
C VAL A 54 -8.41 23.78 8.65
N ALA A 55 -9.26 23.58 9.65
CA ALA A 55 -9.26 22.34 10.44
C ALA A 55 -9.58 21.09 9.58
N ALA A 56 -10.49 21.24 8.60
CA ALA A 56 -10.89 20.16 7.69
C ALA A 56 -9.82 19.79 6.65
N LEU A 57 -8.70 20.52 6.55
CA LEU A 57 -7.51 20.08 5.79
C LEU A 57 -6.90 18.79 6.36
N GLN A 58 -7.27 18.38 7.57
CA GLN A 58 -6.83 17.14 8.22
C GLN A 58 -7.93 16.05 8.21
N ASP A 59 -8.99 16.21 7.41
CA ASP A 59 -10.05 15.19 7.31
C ASP A 59 -9.46 13.82 6.91
N PRO A 60 -9.95 12.70 7.47
CA PRO A 60 -9.47 11.37 7.13
C PRO A 60 -9.67 11.02 5.64
N ASP A 61 -10.66 11.61 4.98
CA ASP A 61 -10.95 11.35 3.58
C ASP A 61 -10.24 12.35 2.65
N LYS A 62 -9.50 11.83 1.68
CA LYS A 62 -8.72 12.65 0.74
C LYS A 62 -9.58 13.54 -0.17
N TYR A 63 -10.80 13.13 -0.49
CA TYR A 63 -11.68 13.91 -1.35
C TYR A 63 -12.25 15.08 -0.58
N VAL A 64 -12.60 14.89 0.70
CA VAL A 64 -13.00 15.99 1.59
C VAL A 64 -11.87 17.01 1.69
N ARG A 65 -10.64 16.59 2.00
CA ARG A 65 -9.47 17.49 2.04
C ARG A 65 -9.29 18.26 0.72
N TYR A 66 -9.44 17.58 -0.42
CA TYR A 66 -9.35 18.22 -1.73
C TYR A 66 -10.44 19.28 -1.94
N GLY A 67 -11.69 18.99 -1.58
CA GLY A 67 -12.79 19.95 -1.63
C GLY A 67 -12.56 21.16 -0.72
N VAL A 68 -12.00 20.94 0.47
CA VAL A 68 -11.60 22.01 1.39
C VAL A 68 -10.49 22.88 0.80
N ALA A 69 -9.47 22.29 0.18
CA ALA A 69 -8.40 23.04 -0.46
C ALA A 69 -8.93 23.93 -1.60
N LEU A 70 -9.84 23.40 -2.43
CA LEU A 70 -10.51 24.18 -3.48
C LEU A 70 -11.34 25.33 -2.90
N ALA A 71 -12.10 25.08 -1.83
CA ALA A 71 -12.89 26.11 -1.15
C ALA A 71 -12.01 27.23 -0.58
N LEU A 72 -10.89 26.87 0.05
CA LEU A 72 -9.92 27.84 0.58
C LEU A 72 -9.25 28.65 -0.53
N GLU A 73 -8.84 28.01 -1.63
CA GLU A 73 -8.25 28.66 -2.80
C GLU A 73 -9.24 29.65 -3.44
N LYS A 74 -10.51 29.23 -3.60
CA LYS A 74 -11.59 30.09 -4.11
C LYS A 74 -11.83 31.32 -3.24
N ASN A 75 -11.77 31.15 -1.92
CA ASN A 75 -11.91 32.22 -0.94
C ASN A 75 -10.67 33.11 -0.79
N GLY A 76 -9.64 32.89 -1.63
CA GLY A 76 -8.39 33.66 -1.62
C GLY A 76 -7.56 33.44 -0.36
N TRP A 77 -7.77 32.34 0.36
CA TRP A 77 -7.02 32.04 1.57
C TRP A 77 -5.58 31.65 1.23
N ILE A 78 -4.63 32.32 1.88
CA ILE A 78 -3.19 32.05 1.76
C ILE A 78 -2.71 31.56 3.14
N PRO A 79 -2.06 30.39 3.24
CA PRO A 79 -1.49 29.93 4.48
C PRO A 79 -0.42 30.90 4.99
N SER A 80 -0.58 31.39 6.23
CA SER A 80 0.41 32.26 6.88
C SER A 80 1.57 31.44 7.47
N ASP A 81 1.30 30.18 7.82
CA ASP A 81 2.22 29.29 8.51
C ASP A 81 2.78 28.22 7.55
N PRO A 82 4.07 27.83 7.71
CA PRO A 82 4.67 26.78 6.88
C PRO A 82 3.95 25.43 7.00
N GLU A 83 3.41 25.11 8.17
CA GLU A 83 2.71 23.85 8.42
C GLU A 83 1.37 23.80 7.67
N GLY A 84 0.55 24.84 7.81
CA GLY A 84 -0.69 25.05 7.08
C GLY A 84 -0.47 25.06 5.57
N ARG A 85 0.68 25.56 5.09
CA ARG A 85 1.06 25.45 3.67
C ARG A 85 1.26 24.00 3.24
N VAL A 86 1.93 23.17 4.03
CA VAL A 86 2.09 21.74 3.71
C VAL A 86 0.74 21.04 3.71
N TRP A 87 -0.10 21.28 4.72
CA TRP A 87 -1.47 20.73 4.78
C TRP A 87 -2.30 21.12 3.55
N PHE A 88 -2.26 22.38 3.16
CA PHE A 88 -2.97 22.90 1.99
C PHE A 88 -2.47 22.26 0.69
N LEU A 89 -1.15 22.23 0.46
CA LEU A 89 -0.57 21.65 -0.76
C LEU A 89 -0.83 20.14 -0.86
N ALA A 90 -0.71 19.42 0.27
CA ALA A 90 -1.03 18.00 0.34
C ALA A 90 -2.52 17.73 0.05
N ALA A 91 -3.41 18.52 0.63
CA ALA A 91 -4.85 18.44 0.39
C ALA A 91 -5.22 18.77 -1.06
N ALA A 92 -4.59 19.78 -1.66
CA ALA A 92 -4.72 20.13 -3.07
C ALA A 92 -4.07 19.12 -4.04
N GLN A 93 -3.40 18.09 -3.51
CA GLN A 93 -2.61 17.09 -4.25
C GLN A 93 -1.46 17.68 -5.09
N ARG A 94 -0.96 18.85 -4.70
CA ARG A 94 0.16 19.57 -5.32
C ARG A 94 1.48 19.26 -4.61
N TRP A 95 1.81 17.97 -4.56
CA TRP A 95 2.98 17.45 -3.84
C TRP A 95 4.31 17.95 -4.42
N ASP A 96 4.33 18.26 -5.71
CA ASP A 96 5.45 18.83 -6.46
C ASP A 96 5.85 20.24 -6.00
N GLN A 97 4.92 20.98 -5.38
CA GLN A 97 5.15 22.33 -4.90
C GLN A 97 5.65 22.38 -3.46
N ILE A 98 5.68 21.25 -2.76
CA ILE A 98 6.26 21.14 -1.43
C ILE A 98 7.77 21.01 -1.64
N PRO A 99 8.58 22.00 -1.20
CA PRO A 99 10.01 21.90 -1.37
C PRO A 99 10.56 20.69 -0.59
N GLY A 100 11.61 20.06 -1.10
CA GLY A 100 12.36 19.02 -0.39
C GLY A 100 13.55 19.61 0.36
N ASP A 101 13.38 20.72 1.08
CA ASP A 101 14.47 21.43 1.75
C ASP A 101 14.30 21.44 3.28
N THR A 102 15.43 21.52 3.99
CA THR A 102 15.49 21.56 5.44
C THR A 102 14.70 22.76 6.00
N GLY A 103 13.89 22.51 7.03
CA GLY A 103 13.07 23.54 7.69
C GLY A 103 11.56 23.47 7.40
N ILE A 104 11.13 22.51 6.59
CA ILE A 104 9.69 22.24 6.38
C ILE A 104 9.17 21.36 7.52
N PRO A 105 7.98 21.66 8.09
CA PRO A 105 7.39 20.82 9.12
C PRO A 105 7.15 19.39 8.61
N VAL A 106 7.78 18.41 9.28
CA VAL A 106 7.61 16.98 8.97
C VAL A 106 6.29 16.41 9.52
N ALA A 107 5.70 17.04 10.53
CA ALA A 107 4.52 16.52 11.23
C ALA A 107 3.30 16.27 10.30
N PRO A 108 2.96 17.18 9.36
CA PRO A 108 1.88 16.93 8.39
C PRO A 108 2.17 15.73 7.49
N LEU A 109 3.42 15.59 7.02
CA LEU A 109 3.81 14.47 6.14
C LEU A 109 3.75 13.14 6.90
N ILE A 110 4.21 13.11 8.15
CA ILE A 110 4.12 11.93 9.03
C ILE A 110 2.66 11.55 9.26
N HIS A 111 1.75 12.52 9.41
CA HIS A 111 0.32 12.25 9.54
C HIS A 111 -0.22 11.53 8.28
N HIS A 112 0.14 11.99 7.08
CA HIS A 112 -0.29 11.38 5.82
C HIS A 112 0.21 9.95 5.60
N LEU A 113 1.17 9.44 6.37
CA LEU A 113 1.57 8.03 6.34
C LEU A 113 0.49 7.07 6.87
N ARG A 114 -0.57 7.58 7.50
CA ARG A 114 -1.72 6.79 7.96
C ARG A 114 -2.90 6.83 7.00
N ASP A 115 -2.76 7.53 5.88
CA ASP A 115 -3.84 7.68 4.91
C ASP A 115 -4.24 6.33 4.31
N HIS A 116 -5.52 6.17 3.97
CA HIS A 116 -6.02 4.96 3.32
C HIS A 116 -5.44 4.80 1.90
N ASP A 117 -5.20 5.90 1.20
CA ASP A 117 -4.67 5.89 -0.16
C ASP A 117 -3.14 5.65 -0.17
N PRO A 118 -2.66 4.55 -0.76
CA PRO A 118 -1.23 4.31 -0.90
C PRO A 118 -0.50 5.39 -1.71
N GLY A 119 -1.18 6.07 -2.64
CA GLY A 119 -0.56 7.16 -3.41
C GLY A 119 -0.15 8.33 -2.52
N ILE A 120 -1.02 8.70 -1.56
CA ILE A 120 -0.75 9.78 -0.60
C ILE A 120 0.39 9.38 0.34
N ARG A 121 0.35 8.15 0.86
CA ARG A 121 1.44 7.63 1.70
C ARG A 121 2.78 7.63 0.95
N GLN A 122 2.78 7.25 -0.33
CA GLN A 122 3.99 7.26 -1.15
C GLN A 122 4.58 8.67 -1.28
N GLN A 123 3.76 9.67 -1.63
CA GLN A 123 4.24 11.05 -1.78
C GLN A 123 4.78 11.61 -0.47
N ALA A 124 4.10 11.32 0.65
CA ALA A 124 4.59 11.70 1.97
C ALA A 124 5.97 11.10 2.29
N VAL A 125 6.18 9.81 2.01
CA VAL A 125 7.50 9.15 2.20
C VAL A 125 8.57 9.77 1.32
N LYS A 126 8.25 10.05 0.05
CA LYS A 126 9.19 10.66 -0.89
C LYS A 126 9.70 11.99 -0.37
N ILE A 127 8.79 12.89 0.01
CA ILE A 127 9.16 14.23 0.51
C ILE A 127 9.93 14.10 1.83
N LEU A 128 9.49 13.22 2.76
CA LEU A 128 10.23 12.96 3.99
C LEU A 128 11.68 12.53 3.73
N GLY A 129 11.91 11.73 2.68
CA GLY A 129 13.24 11.39 2.21
C GLY A 129 14.02 12.57 1.64
N GLU A 130 13.37 13.49 0.93
CA GLU A 130 14.03 14.69 0.39
C GLU A 130 14.40 15.71 1.48
N LEU A 131 13.66 15.75 2.60
CA LEU A 131 13.92 16.69 3.71
C LEU A 131 15.19 16.39 4.52
N HIS A 132 15.69 15.15 4.48
CA HIS A 132 16.84 14.70 5.29
C HIS A 132 16.71 14.99 6.80
N ASP A 133 15.48 15.01 7.32
CA ASP A 133 15.19 15.32 8.72
C ASP A 133 15.24 14.05 9.59
N PRO A 134 16.05 13.99 10.67
CA PRO A 134 16.08 12.84 11.58
C PRO A 134 14.73 12.55 12.25
N ALA A 135 13.83 13.52 12.39
CA ALA A 135 12.48 13.27 12.90
C ALA A 135 11.66 12.35 11.96
N ALA A 136 12.05 12.22 10.70
CA ALA A 136 11.44 11.31 9.74
C ALA A 136 11.91 9.84 9.89
N GLU A 137 12.98 9.55 10.65
CA GLU A 137 13.56 8.20 10.77
C GLU A 137 12.50 7.14 11.13
N GLY A 138 11.77 7.37 12.22
CA GLY A 138 10.75 6.42 12.68
C GLY A 138 9.61 6.23 11.68
N ALA A 139 9.29 7.28 10.94
CA ALA A 139 8.28 7.27 9.88
C ALA A 139 8.75 6.48 8.65
N CYS A 140 9.99 6.68 8.20
CA CYS A 140 10.58 5.94 7.08
C CYS A 140 10.76 4.44 7.43
N ASP A 141 11.16 4.07 8.66
CA ASP A 141 11.21 2.66 9.10
C ASP A 141 9.82 2.00 9.11
N LEU A 142 8.78 2.72 9.53
CA LEU A 142 7.41 2.23 9.48
C LEU A 142 6.95 2.00 8.03
N ALA A 143 7.28 2.91 7.12
CA ALA A 143 6.90 2.83 5.71
C ALA A 143 7.50 1.61 4.97
N LEU A 144 8.65 1.07 5.42
CA LEU A 144 9.18 -0.20 4.91
C LEU A 144 8.24 -1.40 5.15
N ARG A 145 7.30 -1.26 6.10
CA ARG A 145 6.32 -2.29 6.47
C ARG A 145 4.95 -2.03 5.86
N ASP A 146 4.81 -1.02 4.99
CA ASP A 146 3.55 -0.67 4.34
C ASP A 146 2.96 -1.85 3.54
N GLY A 147 1.63 -1.93 3.48
CA GLY A 147 0.93 -2.94 2.70
C GLY A 147 1.18 -2.81 1.18
N SER A 148 1.31 -1.58 0.68
CA SER A 148 1.56 -1.27 -0.71
C SER A 148 3.01 -1.51 -1.11
N SER A 149 3.23 -2.15 -2.27
CA SER A 149 4.58 -2.30 -2.84
C SER A 149 5.20 -0.98 -3.26
N LEU A 150 4.39 -0.02 -3.71
CA LEU A 150 4.87 1.30 -4.16
C LEU A 150 5.42 2.10 -2.98
N VAL A 151 4.67 2.17 -1.88
CA VAL A 151 5.11 2.87 -0.66
C VAL A 151 6.39 2.26 -0.10
N ARG A 152 6.48 0.91 -0.09
CA ARG A 152 7.72 0.23 0.35
C ARG A 152 8.90 0.51 -0.55
N TRP A 153 8.70 0.55 -1.87
CA TRP A 153 9.76 0.88 -2.82
C TRP A 153 10.28 2.29 -2.56
N GLU A 154 9.36 3.25 -2.40
CA GLU A 154 9.71 4.62 -2.06
C GLU A 154 10.45 4.71 -0.72
N ALA A 155 9.99 3.98 0.30
CA ALA A 155 10.65 3.94 1.59
C ALA A 155 12.08 3.41 1.52
N VAL A 156 12.37 2.44 0.63
CA VAL A 156 13.73 1.97 0.38
C VAL A 156 14.60 3.05 -0.24
N MET A 157 14.04 3.83 -1.18
CA MET A 157 14.75 4.92 -1.85
C MET A 157 15.01 6.11 -0.92
N ALA A 158 14.05 6.44 -0.06
CA ALA A 158 14.14 7.49 0.95
C ALA A 158 15.03 7.09 2.15
N PHE A 159 15.23 5.80 2.38
CA PHE A 159 15.92 5.26 3.55
C PHE A 159 17.31 5.85 3.83
N PRO A 160 18.22 6.00 2.84
CA PRO A 160 19.53 6.60 3.05
C PRO A 160 19.43 8.07 3.47
N ASN A 161 18.39 8.76 3.01
CA ASN A 161 18.22 10.18 3.23
C ASN A 161 17.55 10.48 4.59
N CYS A 162 16.73 9.57 5.13
CA CYS A 162 16.18 9.67 6.49
C CYS A 162 17.21 9.34 7.60
N ASN A 163 18.51 9.37 7.29
CA ASN A 163 19.63 9.09 8.20
C ASN A 163 19.63 7.69 8.86
N ILE A 164 18.99 6.70 8.23
CA ILE A 164 18.90 5.34 8.77
C ILE A 164 20.03 4.47 8.18
N PRO A 165 20.82 3.77 9.00
CA PRO A 165 21.91 2.96 8.47
C PRO A 165 21.37 1.81 7.61
N LEU A 166 21.90 1.66 6.39
CA LEU A 166 21.46 0.64 5.40
C LEU A 166 21.36 -0.78 5.96
N MET A 167 22.16 -1.12 6.98
CA MET A 167 22.08 -2.41 7.68
C MET A 167 20.72 -2.71 8.33
N HIS A 168 19.88 -1.69 8.59
CA HIS A 168 18.53 -1.86 9.14
C HIS A 168 17.49 -2.20 8.07
N LEU A 169 17.78 -1.97 6.79
CA LEU A 169 16.85 -2.17 5.68
C LEU A 169 16.29 -3.62 5.60
N PRO A 170 17.12 -4.69 5.68
CA PRO A 170 16.61 -6.07 5.64
C PRO A 170 15.68 -6.39 6.82
N ARG A 171 15.97 -5.81 7.99
CA ARG A 171 15.16 -5.98 9.20
C ARG A 171 13.83 -5.25 9.07
N GLY A 172 13.81 -4.04 8.52
CA GLY A 172 12.57 -3.29 8.25
C GLY A 172 11.63 -4.04 7.30
N LEU A 173 12.16 -4.52 6.16
CA LEU A 173 11.41 -5.26 5.14
C LEU A 173 10.96 -6.67 5.57
N SER A 174 11.66 -7.29 6.52
CA SER A 174 11.32 -8.63 7.03
C SER A 174 10.19 -8.61 8.06
N ARG A 175 10.06 -7.51 8.82
CA ARG A 175 9.04 -7.33 9.86
C ARG A 175 7.63 -7.04 9.33
N ARG A 176 7.46 -6.88 8.03
CA ARG A 176 6.14 -6.64 7.42
C ARG A 176 5.26 -7.88 7.52
N LYS A 177 3.95 -7.68 7.67
CA LYS A 177 2.97 -8.75 7.49
C LYS A 177 2.99 -9.18 6.02
N ARG A 178 3.35 -10.45 5.75
CA ARG A 178 3.41 -11.00 4.39
C ARG A 178 2.20 -11.90 4.16
N GLU A 179 1.45 -11.62 3.12
CA GLU A 179 0.57 -12.62 2.54
C GLU A 179 1.42 -13.60 1.74
N LYS A 180 1.25 -14.88 2.01
CA LYS A 180 2.10 -15.93 1.46
C LYS A 180 1.49 -16.41 0.16
N ASN A 181 2.24 -16.31 -0.93
CA ASN A 181 1.76 -16.71 -2.25
C ASN A 181 1.95 -18.23 -2.44
N PRO A 182 0.88 -19.02 -2.65
CA PRO A 182 0.98 -20.47 -2.83
C PRO A 182 1.80 -20.85 -4.08
N TYR A 183 1.80 -20.05 -5.14
CA TYR A 183 2.63 -20.30 -6.33
C TYR A 183 4.11 -20.09 -6.04
N ALA A 184 4.46 -19.07 -5.26
CA ALA A 184 5.82 -18.86 -4.81
C ALA A 184 6.30 -20.05 -3.97
N ALA A 185 5.42 -20.57 -3.09
CA ALA A 185 5.70 -21.78 -2.32
C ALA A 185 5.91 -23.01 -3.22
N MET A 186 5.12 -23.17 -4.29
CA MET A 186 5.28 -24.26 -5.26
C MET A 186 6.63 -24.18 -5.96
N ILE A 187 7.03 -23.00 -6.44
CA ILE A 187 8.34 -22.77 -7.07
C ILE A 187 9.47 -23.05 -6.08
N LEU A 188 9.35 -22.54 -4.84
CA LEU A 188 10.32 -22.79 -3.78
C LEU A 188 10.46 -24.29 -3.50
N ASN A 189 9.36 -25.04 -3.42
CA ASN A 189 9.41 -26.50 -3.23
C ASN A 189 9.96 -27.25 -4.46
N PHE A 190 9.73 -26.73 -5.66
CA PHE A 190 10.26 -27.33 -6.89
C PHE A 190 11.79 -27.29 -6.93
N PHE A 191 12.39 -26.15 -6.58
CA PHE A 191 13.85 -26.00 -6.54
C PHE A 191 14.48 -26.48 -5.22
N PHE A 192 13.77 -26.29 -4.10
CA PHE A 192 14.24 -26.57 -2.74
C PHE A 192 13.15 -27.30 -1.96
N ILE A 193 13.20 -28.62 -2.00
CA ILE A 193 12.23 -29.51 -1.35
C ILE A 193 12.04 -29.08 0.12
N GLY A 194 10.79 -28.84 0.53
CA GLY A 194 10.41 -28.46 1.90
C GLY A 194 10.42 -26.95 2.18
N LEU A 195 11.18 -26.15 1.42
CA LEU A 195 11.35 -24.72 1.67
C LEU A 195 10.08 -23.91 1.38
N GLY A 196 9.26 -24.36 0.43
CA GLY A 196 7.94 -23.79 0.15
C GLY A 196 6.92 -24.03 1.26
N TYR A 197 6.98 -25.17 1.95
CA TYR A 197 6.12 -25.44 3.11
C TYR A 197 6.52 -24.58 4.31
N SER A 198 7.83 -24.47 4.58
CA SER A 198 8.36 -23.53 5.59
C SER A 198 7.99 -22.08 5.26
N TYR A 199 8.07 -21.67 3.99
CA TYR A 199 7.57 -20.38 3.51
C TYR A 199 6.09 -20.19 3.87
N LEU A 200 5.24 -21.20 3.62
CA LEU A 200 3.82 -21.21 4.03
C LEU A 200 3.60 -21.30 5.55
N GLY A 201 4.62 -21.65 6.34
CA GLY A 201 4.53 -21.86 7.79
C GLY A 201 3.94 -23.22 8.14
N MET A 202 3.94 -24.15 7.17
CA MET A 202 3.53 -25.53 7.36
C MET A 202 4.77 -26.38 7.62
N TRP A 203 4.78 -27.10 8.75
CA TRP A 203 5.96 -27.85 9.21
C TRP A 203 6.10 -29.27 8.61
N TRP A 204 5.12 -29.74 7.84
CA TRP A 204 4.98 -31.17 7.49
C TRP A 204 5.27 -31.51 6.03
N GLY A 205 6.11 -30.71 5.38
CA GLY A 205 6.50 -30.88 3.98
C GLY A 205 7.61 -31.91 3.76
N PHE A 206 7.58 -33.07 4.43
CA PHE A 206 8.58 -34.11 4.18
C PHE A 206 8.23 -34.89 2.92
N LEU A 207 9.22 -35.08 2.06
CA LEU A 207 9.14 -36.03 0.96
C LEU A 207 9.10 -37.43 1.57
N LEU A 208 7.92 -38.07 1.60
CA LEU A 208 7.76 -39.40 2.21
C LEU A 208 8.46 -40.48 1.39
N PHE A 209 8.45 -40.37 0.06
CA PHE A 209 9.21 -41.25 -0.83
C PHE A 209 9.30 -40.64 -2.23
N GLN A 210 10.37 -40.98 -2.95
CA GLN A 210 10.56 -40.69 -4.38
C GLN A 210 10.45 -42.00 -5.13
N ILE A 211 9.54 -42.09 -6.11
CA ILE A 211 9.52 -43.21 -7.05
C ILE A 211 10.30 -42.79 -8.29
N ASN A 212 11.46 -43.41 -8.48
CA ASN A 212 12.17 -43.37 -9.75
C ASN A 212 11.69 -44.56 -10.58
N VAL A 213 10.95 -44.29 -11.65
CA VAL A 213 10.63 -45.32 -12.64
C VAL A 213 11.66 -45.22 -13.75
N THR A 214 12.47 -46.27 -13.90
CA THR A 214 13.39 -46.44 -15.03
C THR A 214 12.82 -47.51 -15.95
N ALA A 215 12.48 -47.13 -17.18
CA ALA A 215 12.12 -48.09 -18.23
C ALA A 215 13.34 -48.37 -19.10
N ILE A 216 13.69 -49.65 -19.27
CA ILE A 216 14.72 -50.09 -20.22
C ILE A 216 14.00 -50.59 -21.46
N LEU A 217 14.18 -49.90 -22.58
CA LEU A 217 13.58 -50.26 -23.86
C LEU A 217 14.60 -51.03 -24.69
N ILE A 218 14.32 -52.30 -24.99
CA ILE A 218 15.17 -53.17 -25.81
C ILE A 218 14.51 -53.30 -27.17
N MET A 219 15.20 -52.86 -28.23
CA MET A 219 14.75 -53.03 -29.61
C MET A 219 15.72 -53.93 -30.37
N GLY A 220 15.20 -54.88 -31.16
CA GLY A 220 15.98 -55.74 -32.04
C GLY A 220 15.43 -55.71 -33.46
N LEU A 221 16.31 -55.69 -34.46
CA LEU A 221 15.95 -55.80 -35.87
C LEU A 221 16.18 -57.24 -36.33
N ARG A 222 15.17 -57.86 -36.96
CA ARG A 222 15.27 -59.23 -37.48
C ARG A 222 15.42 -59.21 -39.00
N PHE A 223 16.65 -59.32 -39.46
CA PHE A 223 17.02 -59.78 -40.81
C PHE A 223 17.80 -61.10 -40.65
N PRO A 224 18.13 -61.91 -41.68
CA PRO A 224 18.19 -63.39 -41.61
C PRO A 224 19.13 -64.02 -40.56
N VAL A 225 19.94 -63.23 -39.86
CA VAL A 225 20.61 -63.58 -38.60
C VAL A 225 20.24 -62.54 -37.52
N TYR A 226 19.82 -62.99 -36.34
CA TYR A 226 19.45 -62.10 -35.23
C TYR A 226 20.70 -61.42 -34.64
N ILE A 227 20.83 -60.11 -34.83
CA ILE A 227 21.91 -59.30 -34.25
C ILE A 227 21.28 -58.35 -33.21
N PRO A 228 21.42 -58.61 -31.90
CA PRO A 228 20.87 -57.71 -30.89
C PRO A 228 21.73 -56.43 -30.79
N TYR A 229 21.20 -55.29 -31.23
CA TYR A 229 21.77 -53.99 -30.90
C TYR A 229 21.18 -53.51 -29.57
N LEU A 230 22.01 -53.42 -28.54
CA LEU A 230 21.60 -53.00 -27.21
C LEU A 230 21.69 -51.47 -27.11
N VAL A 231 20.62 -50.76 -27.47
CA VAL A 231 20.52 -49.32 -27.18
C VAL A 231 19.57 -49.15 -26.01
N SER A 232 20.13 -48.90 -24.82
CA SER A 232 19.35 -48.59 -23.63
C SER A 232 19.20 -47.07 -23.47
N TYR A 233 17.96 -46.59 -23.44
CA TYR A 233 17.64 -45.24 -23.00
C TYR A 233 16.94 -45.33 -21.65
N ALA A 234 17.52 -44.72 -20.61
CA ALA A 234 16.83 -44.56 -19.34
C ALA A 234 15.88 -43.37 -19.45
N VAL A 235 14.58 -43.64 -19.42
CA VAL A 235 13.57 -42.59 -19.22
C VAL A 235 13.25 -42.59 -17.74
N SER A 236 13.65 -41.51 -17.04
CA SER A 236 13.34 -41.30 -15.63
C SER A 236 12.12 -40.40 -15.50
N ALA A 237 11.07 -40.87 -14.82
CA ALA A 237 9.92 -40.05 -14.43
C ALA A 237 9.90 -39.92 -12.91
N VAL A 238 9.70 -38.69 -12.43
CA VAL A 238 9.57 -38.37 -10.99
C VAL A 238 8.09 -38.17 -10.68
N ALA A 239 7.53 -39.05 -9.85
CA ALA A 239 6.18 -38.90 -9.31
C ALA A 239 6.26 -38.48 -7.84
N VAL A 240 5.66 -37.34 -7.49
CA VAL A 240 5.62 -36.82 -6.13
C VAL A 240 4.18 -36.89 -5.61
N VAL A 241 3.95 -37.68 -4.57
CA VAL A 241 2.64 -37.72 -3.87
C VAL A 241 2.68 -36.72 -2.73
N HIS A 242 1.98 -35.60 -2.89
CA HIS A 242 1.90 -34.56 -1.85
C HIS A 242 0.82 -34.89 -0.81
N THR A 243 1.24 -35.08 0.45
CA THR A 243 0.37 -35.32 1.61
C THR A 243 -0.67 -34.24 1.86
N TRP A 244 -0.43 -33.00 1.42
CA TRP A 244 -1.39 -31.88 1.55
C TRP A 244 -2.76 -32.18 0.93
N PHE A 245 -2.79 -32.88 -0.22
CA PHE A 245 -4.06 -33.24 -0.86
C PHE A 245 -4.80 -34.36 -0.11
N TYR A 246 -4.06 -35.22 0.61
CA TYR A 246 -4.61 -36.31 1.41
C TYR A 246 -5.21 -35.81 2.73
N PHE A 247 -4.57 -34.85 3.40
CA PHE A 247 -5.03 -34.31 4.70
C PHE A 247 -6.25 -33.37 4.59
N ARG A 248 -6.47 -32.72 3.44
CA ARG A 248 -7.70 -31.94 3.23
C ARG A 248 -8.98 -32.79 3.28
N ARG A 249 -8.85 -34.11 3.20
CA ARG A 249 -9.94 -35.10 3.25
C ARG A 249 -10.14 -35.77 4.62
N PHE A 250 -9.24 -35.57 5.58
CA PHE A 250 -9.30 -36.17 6.92
C PHE A 250 -8.96 -35.11 7.98
N PRO A 251 -9.96 -34.36 8.49
CA PRO A 251 -9.74 -33.28 9.46
C PRO A 251 -9.45 -33.74 10.91
N ASP A 252 -9.52 -35.04 11.22
CA ASP A 252 -9.47 -35.56 12.60
C ASP A 252 -8.22 -36.40 12.94
N LEU A 253 -7.05 -36.03 12.42
CA LEU A 253 -5.74 -36.53 12.87
C LEU A 253 -4.83 -35.39 13.31
#